data_AF-A0A1C6D9S7-F1
#
_entry.id   AF-A0A1C6D9S7-F1
#
_cell.length_a   1.000
_cell.length_b   1.000
_cell.length_c   1.000
_cell.angle_alpha   90.00
_cell.angle_beta   90.00
_cell.angle_gamma   90.00
#
_symmetry.space_group_name_H-M   'P 1'
#
loop_
_entity.id
_entity.type
_entity.pdbx_description
1 polymer ?
#
loop_
_entity_poly.entity_id
_entity_poly.type
_entity_poly.pdbx_seq_one_letter_code
_entity_poly.pdbx_strand_id
1 'polypeptide(L)'
;MAKATKPSGIQPRKRRAALTPEARENQLIDLAVNLIEKRLLEGTASSQEVTTILKLGTTRARLENERLAKEVELVQAKTEAYKSGVRMDELYEKAMAAFKRYSGQDEEDGDEY
;
A
#
# COMPACT_ATOMS: atom_id res chain seq x y z
N MET A 1 58.23 23.78 7.67
CA MET A 1 57.34 23.04 8.57
C MET A 1 56.15 22.54 7.78
N ALA A 2 55.97 21.21 7.69
CA ALA A 2 54.90 20.59 6.90
C ALA A 2 53.54 20.81 7.59
N LYS A 3 52.55 21.31 6.84
CA LYS A 3 51.20 21.60 7.33
C LYS A 3 50.43 20.28 7.43
N ALA A 4 50.10 19.87 8.65
CA ALA A 4 49.33 18.65 8.93
C ALA A 4 47.95 18.71 8.26
N THR A 5 47.66 17.73 7.40
CA THR A 5 46.35 17.51 6.80
C THR A 5 45.41 16.93 7.87
N LYS A 6 44.39 17.69 8.28
CA LYS A 6 43.38 17.21 9.22
C LYS A 6 42.66 16.01 8.60
N PRO A 7 42.40 14.91 9.34
CA PRO A 7 41.58 13.82 8.83
C PRO A 7 40.18 14.35 8.57
N SER A 8 39.68 14.14 7.36
CA SER A 8 38.30 14.45 6.99
C SER A 8 37.37 13.53 7.77
N GLY A 9 37.02 13.94 8.99
CA GLY A 9 35.97 13.29 9.77
C GLY A 9 34.71 13.24 8.93
N ILE A 10 34.14 12.04 8.81
CA ILE A 10 32.85 11.80 8.15
C ILE A 10 31.82 12.69 8.84
N GLN A 11 31.52 13.83 8.22
CA GLN A 11 30.46 14.70 8.72
C GLN A 11 29.14 13.95 8.56
N PRO A 12 28.31 13.82 9.62
CA PRO A 12 27.02 13.17 9.49
C PRO A 12 26.23 13.95 8.44
N ARG A 13 25.94 13.30 7.30
CA ARG A 13 25.14 13.91 6.23
C ARG A 13 23.84 14.39 6.87
N LYS A 14 23.56 15.70 6.80
CA LYS A 14 22.29 16.29 7.23
C LYS A 14 21.18 15.57 6.48
N ARG A 15 20.46 14.67 7.17
CA ARG A 15 19.30 13.98 6.59
C ARG A 15 18.22 15.03 6.33
N ARG A 16 17.66 15.03 5.12
CA ARG A 16 16.55 15.92 4.77
C ARG A 16 15.33 15.55 5.62
N ALA A 17 14.60 16.55 6.11
CA ALA A 17 13.38 16.32 6.85
C ALA A 17 12.32 15.63 5.96
N ALA A 18 11.58 14.68 6.54
CA ALA A 18 10.47 14.04 5.87
C ALA A 18 9.32 15.03 5.60
N LEU A 19 8.71 14.92 4.42
CA LEU A 19 7.58 15.76 3.97
C LEU A 19 6.21 15.15 4.30
N THR A 20 6.16 13.87 4.65
CA THR A 20 4.94 13.14 5.03
C THR A 20 5.16 12.37 6.35
N PRO A 21 4.08 12.04 7.09
CA PRO A 21 4.17 11.21 8.28
C PRO A 21 4.81 9.84 8.01
N GLU A 22 4.41 9.16 6.94
CA GLU A 22 4.97 7.86 6.52
C GLU A 22 6.47 7.95 6.23
N ALA A 23 6.91 9.00 5.53
CA ALA A 23 8.32 9.22 5.27
C ALA A 23 9.10 9.46 6.57
N ARG A 24 8.48 10.07 7.59
CA ARG A 24 9.10 10.26 8.90
C ARG A 24 9.24 8.94 9.65
N GLU A 25 8.22 8.09 9.61
CA GLU A 25 8.28 6.75 10.21
C GLU A 25 9.39 5.91 9.57
N ASN A 26 9.48 5.90 8.23
CA ASN A 26 10.55 5.21 7.51
C ASN A 26 11.95 5.72 7.89
N GLN A 27 12.11 7.04 8.09
CA GLN A 27 13.37 7.60 8.58
C GLN A 27 13.74 7.11 9.98
N LEU A 28 12.76 6.97 10.88
CA LEU A 28 12.98 6.46 12.23
C LEU A 28 13.31 4.96 12.22
N ILE A 29 12.63 4.19 11.38
CA ILE A 29 12.91 2.75 11.19
C ILE A 29 14.34 2.56 10.67
N ASP A 30 14.77 3.32 9.66
CA ASP A 30 16.14 3.27 9.15
C ASP A 30 17.18 3.59 10.24
N LEU A 31 16.94 4.64 11.06
CA LEU A 31 17.81 4.96 12.18
C LEU A 31 17.90 3.82 13.19
N ALA A 32 16.77 3.19 13.52
CA ALA A 32 16.71 2.07 14.45
C ALA A 32 17.46 0.85 13.90
N VAL A 33 17.27 0.50 12.62
CA VAL A 33 17.96 -0.62 11.98
C VAL A 33 19.48 -0.41 11.99
N ASN A 34 19.97 0.78 11.61
CA ASN A 34 21.40 1.09 11.65
C ASN A 34 21.98 1.00 13.07
N LEU A 35 21.24 1.44 14.08
CA LEU A 35 21.66 1.33 15.48
C LEU A 35 21.74 -0.14 15.92
N ILE A 36 20.74 -0.94 15.59
CA ILE A 36 20.70 -2.36 15.95
C ILE A 36 21.80 -3.12 15.23
N GLU A 37 22.05 -2.85 13.95
CA GLU A 37 23.17 -3.45 13.19
C GLU A 37 24.51 -3.19 13.89
N LYS A 38 24.76 -1.94 14.28
CA LYS A 38 25.97 -1.59 15.03
C LYS A 38 26.06 -2.36 16.36
N ARG A 39 24.97 -2.43 17.12
CA ARG A 39 24.92 -3.17 18.40
C ARG A 39 25.10 -4.68 18.22
N LEU A 40 24.61 -5.25 17.12
CA LEU A 40 24.80 -6.66 16.78
C LEU A 40 26.27 -6.97 16.51
N LEU A 41 26.94 -6.14 15.71
CA LEU A 41 28.38 -6.26 15.43
C LEU A 41 29.24 -6.10 16.69
N GLU A 42 28.84 -5.20 17.58
CA GLU A 42 29.49 -4.97 18.88
C GLU A 42 29.13 -6.03 19.94
N GLY A 43 28.16 -6.91 19.66
CA GLY A 43 27.68 -7.92 20.61
C GLY A 43 26.90 -7.36 21.81
N THR A 44 26.39 -6.13 21.72
CA THR A 44 25.68 -5.41 22.79
C THR A 44 24.18 -5.25 22.54
N ALA A 45 23.66 -5.87 21.47
CA ALA A 45 22.24 -5.82 21.14
C ALA A 45 21.37 -6.49 22.22
N SER A 46 20.27 -5.84 22.56
CA SER A 46 19.26 -6.37 23.47
C SER A 46 18.49 -7.52 22.82
N SER A 47 18.02 -8.48 23.62
CA SER A 47 17.20 -9.60 23.15
C SER A 47 15.95 -9.17 22.38
N GLN A 48 15.35 -8.03 22.76
CA GLN A 48 14.20 -7.46 22.07
C GLN A 48 14.56 -6.92 20.68
N GLU A 49 15.73 -6.31 20.53
CA GLU A 49 16.23 -5.79 19.25
C GLU A 49 16.48 -6.94 18.28
N VAL A 50 17.17 -7.99 18.75
CA VAL A 50 17.45 -9.21 17.99
C VAL A 50 16.16 -9.88 17.54
N THR A 51 15.21 -10.07 18.46
CA THR A 51 13.92 -10.72 18.17
C THR A 51 13.12 -9.93 17.13
N THR A 52 13.11 -8.60 17.23
CA THR A 52 12.36 -7.75 16.31
C THR A 52 12.92 -7.85 14.89
N ILE A 53 14.24 -7.76 14.73
CA ILE A 53 14.89 -7.91 13.42
C ILE A 53 14.68 -9.31 12.84
N LEU A 54 14.78 -10.36 13.65
CA LEU A 54 14.51 -11.72 13.18
C LEU A 54 13.07 -11.86 12.69
N LYS A 55 12.08 -11.35 13.45
CA LYS A 55 10.67 -11.37 13.02
C LYS A 55 10.48 -10.67 11.68
N LEU A 56 11.07 -9.49 11.49
CA LEU A 56 11.03 -8.73 10.23
C LEU A 56 11.71 -9.48 9.07
N GLY A 57 12.85 -10.13 9.32
CA GLY A 57 13.62 -10.84 8.29
C GLY A 57 13.16 -12.27 8.00
N THR A 58 12.21 -12.82 8.76
CA THR A 58 11.78 -14.21 8.56
C THR A 58 11.02 -14.41 7.25
N THR A 59 11.17 -15.60 6.67
CA THR A 59 10.37 -16.07 5.52
C THR A 59 8.86 -15.96 5.75
N ARG A 60 8.42 -16.06 7.01
CA ARG A 60 7.03 -15.87 7.42
C ARG A 60 6.52 -14.45 7.16
N ALA A 61 7.28 -13.42 7.53
CA ALA A 61 6.90 -12.02 7.26
C ALA A 61 6.78 -11.75 5.74
N ARG A 62 7.66 -12.34 4.93
CA ARG A 62 7.59 -12.25 3.47
C ARG A 62 6.32 -12.91 2.91
N LEU A 63 6.01 -14.13 3.36
CA LEU A 63 4.82 -14.87 2.92
C LEU A 63 3.53 -14.18 3.38
N GLU A 64 3.54 -13.54 4.56
CA GLU A 64 2.41 -12.78 5.08
C GLU A 64 2.15 -11.51 4.27
N ASN A 65 3.21 -10.78 3.90
CA ASN A 65 3.09 -9.64 2.98
C ASN A 65 2.59 -10.06 1.60
N GLU A 66 3.08 -11.18 1.05
CA GLU A 66 2.60 -11.71 -0.23
C GLU A 66 1.13 -12.12 -0.16
N ARG A 67 0.70 -12.75 0.94
CA ARG A 67 -0.69 -13.09 1.19
C ARG A 67 -1.56 -11.84 1.24
N LEU A 68 -1.15 -10.80 1.99
CA LEU A 68 -1.89 -9.54 2.08
C LEU A 68 -2.00 -8.86 0.70
N ALA A 69 -0.94 -8.88 -0.11
CA ALA A 69 -0.99 -8.35 -1.47
C ALA A 69 -2.02 -9.09 -2.35
N LYS A 70 -2.05 -10.42 -2.29
CA LYS A 70 -3.05 -11.24 -3.01
C LYS A 70 -4.47 -11.02 -2.50
N GLU A 71 -4.66 -10.81 -1.20
CA GLU A 71 -5.96 -10.48 -0.62
C GLU A 71 -6.46 -9.12 -1.14
N VAL A 72 -5.58 -8.11 -1.25
CA VAL A 72 -5.91 -6.81 -1.85
C VAL A 72 -6.32 -6.97 -3.32
N GLU A 73 -5.54 -7.72 -4.11
CA GLU A 73 -5.86 -8.00 -5.51
C GLU A 73 -7.21 -8.71 -5.66
N LEU A 74 -7.48 -9.72 -4.83
CA LEU A 74 -8.76 -10.42 -4.82
C LEU A 74 -9.93 -9.49 -4.50
N VAL A 75 -9.78 -8.61 -3.52
CA VAL A 75 -10.81 -7.64 -3.15
C VAL A 75 -11.05 -6.64 -4.28
N GLN A 76 -10.00 -6.20 -4.98
CA GLN A 76 -10.12 -5.34 -6.15
C GLN A 76 -10.87 -6.05 -7.28
N ALA A 77 -10.48 -7.27 -7.63
CA ALA A 77 -11.15 -8.06 -8.66
C ALA A 77 -12.64 -8.31 -8.34
N LYS A 78 -12.97 -8.61 -7.09
CA LYS A 78 -14.36 -8.75 -6.62
C LYS A 78 -15.14 -7.43 -6.77
N THR A 79 -14.50 -6.31 -6.44
CA THR A 79 -15.10 -4.98 -6.56
C THR A 79 -15.38 -4.64 -8.02
N GLU A 80 -14.45 -4.95 -8.93
CA GLU A 80 -14.62 -4.75 -10.37
C GLU A 80 -15.70 -5.66 -10.95
N ALA A 81 -15.75 -6.93 -10.55
CA ALA A 81 -16.80 -7.86 -10.95
C ALA A 81 -18.18 -7.36 -10.52
N TYR A 82 -18.30 -6.89 -9.27
CA TYR A 82 -19.55 -6.30 -8.76
C TYR A 82 -19.98 -5.07 -9.57
N LYS A 83 -19.05 -4.13 -9.81
CA LYS A 83 -19.32 -2.95 -10.66
C LYS A 83 -19.67 -3.33 -12.10
N SER A 84 -19.10 -4.41 -12.63
CA SER A 84 -19.45 -4.90 -13.97
C SER A 84 -20.86 -5.48 -14.02
N GLY A 85 -21.30 -6.18 -12.97
CA GLY A 85 -22.67 -6.67 -12.84
C GLY A 85 -23.67 -5.52 -12.89
N VAL A 86 -23.49 -4.51 -12.04
CA VAL A 86 -24.36 -3.31 -12.00
C VAL A 86 -24.42 -2.61 -13.36
N ARG A 87 -23.27 -2.41 -14.03
CA ARG A 87 -23.23 -1.80 -15.37
C ARG A 87 -23.97 -2.62 -16.41
N MET A 88 -23.97 -3.94 -16.28
CA MET A 88 -24.63 -4.82 -17.23
C MET A 88 -26.14 -4.81 -17.01
N ASP A 89 -26.59 -4.80 -15.75
CA ASP A 89 -28.00 -4.62 -15.40
C ASP A 89 -28.54 -3.28 -15.96
N GLU A 90 -27.81 -2.18 -15.78
CA GLU A 90 -28.16 -0.87 -16.36
C GLU A 90 -28.23 -0.91 -17.90
N LEU A 91 -27.34 -1.66 -18.56
CA LEU A 91 -27.34 -1.79 -20.01
C LEU A 91 -28.57 -2.59 -20.48
N TYR A 92 -28.91 -3.67 -19.77
CA TYR A 92 -30.11 -4.46 -20.05
C TYR A 92 -31.39 -3.64 -19.87
N GLU A 93 -31.51 -2.88 -18.79
CA GLU A 93 -32.64 -1.98 -18.57
C GLU A 93 -32.79 -0.96 -19.70
N LYS A 94 -31.68 -0.30 -20.08
CA LYS A 94 -31.66 0.67 -21.19
C LYS A 94 -32.04 0.02 -22.53
N ALA A 95 -31.53 -1.19 -22.80
CA ALA A 95 -31.85 -1.93 -24.02
C ALA A 95 -33.33 -2.32 -24.07
N MET A 96 -33.88 -2.85 -22.98
CA MET A 96 -35.30 -3.21 -22.89
C MET A 96 -36.21 -1.98 -23.06
N ALA A 97 -35.87 -0.84 -22.43
CA ALA A 97 -36.60 0.41 -22.61
C ALA A 97 -36.57 0.89 -24.07
N ALA A 98 -35.41 0.80 -24.74
CA ALA A 98 -35.28 1.15 -26.14
C ALA A 98 -36.12 0.24 -27.07
N PHE A 99 -36.17 -1.06 -26.77
CA PHE A 99 -37.00 -2.01 -27.53
C PHE A 99 -38.50 -1.76 -27.34
N LYS A 100 -38.96 -1.50 -26.10
CA LYS A 100 -40.37 -1.14 -25.82
C LYS A 100 -40.81 0.11 -26.60
N ARG A 101 -39.98 1.15 -26.57
CA ARG A 101 -40.21 2.40 -27.31
C ARG A 101 -40.24 2.18 -28.82
N TYR A 102 -39.36 1.31 -29.34
CA TYR A 102 -39.33 1.00 -30.77
C TYR A 102 -40.51 0.13 -31.23
N SER A 103 -41.02 -0.78 -30.38
CA SER A 103 -42.18 -1.61 -30.71
C SER A 103 -43.52 -0.86 -30.70
N GLY A 104 -43.52 0.45 -30.48
CA GLY A 104 -44.75 1.27 -30.44
C GLY A 104 -45.61 0.99 -29.21
N GLN A 105 -45.02 0.39 -28.18
CA GLN A 105 -45.67 0.13 -26.89
C GLN A 105 -45.22 1.22 -25.93
N ASP A 106 -45.47 2.48 -26.31
CA ASP A 106 -45.57 3.55 -25.32
C ASP A 106 -46.89 3.24 -24.62
N GLU A 107 -46.81 2.75 -23.38
CA GLU A 107 -47.97 2.72 -22.49
C GLU A 107 -48.52 4.16 -22.49
N GLU A 108 -49.67 4.34 -23.12
CA GLU A 108 -50.63 5.33 -22.69
C GLU A 108 -50.79 5.10 -21.19
N ASP A 109 -50.08 5.87 -20.38
CA ASP A 109 -50.54 6.26 -19.05
C ASP A 109 -51.84 7.03 -19.31
N GLY A 110 -52.89 6.26 -19.58
CA GLY A 110 -54.26 6.70 -19.61
C GLY A 110 -54.62 7.09 -18.19
N ASP A 111 -54.57 8.39 -17.95
CA ASP A 111 -55.36 9.05 -16.93
C ASP A 111 -56.82 8.60 -17.10
N GLU A 112 -57.30 7.60 -16.35
CA GLU A 112 -58.73 7.27 -16.34
C GLU A 112 -59.22 6.74 -14.98
N TYR A 113 -59.82 7.68 -14.22
CA TYR A 113 -60.82 7.64 -13.12
C TYR A 113 -60.70 6.66 -11.94
#